data_AF-A0AAE0QD78-F1
#
_entry.id   AF-A0AAE0QD78-F1
#
_cell.length_a   1.000
_cell.length_b   1.000
_cell.length_c   1.000
_cell.angle_alpha   90.00
_cell.angle_beta   90.00
_cell.angle_gamma   90.00
#
_symmetry.space_group_name_H-M   'P 1'
#
loop_
_entity.id
_entity.type
_entity.pdbx_description
1 polymer ?
#
loop_
_entity_poly.entity_id
_entity_poly.type
_entity_poly.pdbx_seq_one_letter_code
_entity_poly.pdbx_strand_id
1 'polypeptide(L)'
;MCFVDLEKAFDRVPRGILWEVLWEYGVRGPLLRAVRSLYNQSRSLVRIASCLDLQHALGRFAAECEAAGMRVSTSKSEAMVLDRKKVGGEFLPQVEEFKYLWVLFMSEGRMDREIDRRIGAAAAVMRSMYRSVVVKKELSRKAKLSIYQSIYVPTLTYSHELWVMTERLYREGWIATWL
;
A
#
# COMPACT_ATOMS: atom_id res chain seq x y z
N MET A 1 -5.60 -3.64 13.68
CA MET A 1 -5.52 -2.75 12.49
C MET A 1 -6.69 -3.10 11.57
N CYS A 2 -7.34 -2.17 10.87
CA CYS A 2 -8.47 -2.50 9.98
C CYS A 2 -8.20 -1.99 8.57
N PHE A 3 -8.28 -2.88 7.59
CA PHE A 3 -8.13 -2.56 6.19
C PHE A 3 -9.51 -2.44 5.57
N VAL A 4 -9.82 -1.24 5.11
CA VAL A 4 -11.12 -0.92 4.53
C VAL A 4 -10.92 -0.74 3.05
N ASP A 5 -11.56 -1.61 2.27
CA ASP A 5 -11.62 -1.47 0.84
C ASP A 5 -13.02 -1.01 0.43
N LEU A 6 -13.06 0.06 -0.37
CA LEU A 6 -14.30 0.54 -0.94
C LEU A 6 -14.76 -0.38 -2.07
N GLU A 7 -16.03 -0.74 -2.07
CA GLU A 7 -16.62 -1.50 -3.15
C GLU A 7 -16.66 -0.62 -4.39
N LYS A 8 -15.79 -0.91 -5.36
CA LYS A 8 -15.77 -0.20 -6.65
C LYS A 8 -15.63 1.32 -6.50
N ALA A 9 -14.77 1.77 -5.58
CA ALA A 9 -14.57 3.19 -5.22
C ALA A 9 -14.61 4.22 -6.37
N PHE A 10 -14.01 3.91 -7.54
CA PHE A 10 -14.00 4.83 -8.69
C PHE A 10 -15.29 4.88 -9.46
N ASP A 11 -16.00 3.76 -9.49
CA ASP A 11 -17.27 3.65 -10.20
C ASP A 11 -18.36 4.45 -9.48
N ARG A 12 -18.12 4.81 -8.22
CA ARG A 12 -19.09 5.43 -7.31
C ARG A 12 -18.78 6.90 -6.94
N VAL A 13 -17.70 7.51 -7.43
CA VAL A 13 -17.43 8.95 -7.22
C VAL A 13 -18.49 9.80 -7.95
N PRO A 14 -19.15 10.78 -7.30
CA PRO A 14 -20.07 11.70 -7.97
C PRO A 14 -19.33 12.63 -8.93
N ARG A 15 -19.21 12.21 -10.19
CA ARG A 15 -18.40 12.90 -11.21
C ARG A 15 -18.85 14.34 -11.46
N GLY A 16 -20.14 14.65 -11.32
CA GLY A 16 -20.68 16.01 -11.50
C GLY A 16 -20.00 17.03 -10.59
N ILE A 17 -19.98 16.77 -9.28
CA ILE A 17 -19.43 17.67 -8.25
C ILE A 17 -17.91 17.82 -8.40
N LEU A 18 -17.21 16.73 -8.74
CA LEU A 18 -15.76 16.75 -8.98
C LEU A 18 -15.36 17.74 -10.09
N TRP A 19 -16.18 17.88 -11.13
CA TRP A 19 -15.89 18.81 -12.23
C TRP A 19 -16.12 20.27 -11.84
N GLU A 20 -17.11 20.53 -11.01
CA GLU A 20 -17.42 21.88 -10.54
C GLU A 20 -16.30 22.43 -9.65
N VAL A 21 -15.83 21.63 -8.68
CA VAL A 21 -14.71 22.01 -7.81
C VAL A 21 -13.43 22.30 -8.62
N LEU A 22 -13.09 21.46 -9.60
CA LEU A 22 -11.90 21.69 -10.44
C LEU A 22 -12.01 22.96 -11.29
N TRP A 23 -13.20 23.31 -11.73
CA TRP A 23 -13.46 24.53 -12.49
C TRP A 23 -13.30 25.79 -11.64
N GLU A 24 -13.74 25.75 -10.38
CA GLU A 24 -13.62 26.86 -9.41
C GLU A 24 -12.16 27.13 -9.02
N TYR A 25 -11.34 26.08 -8.89
CA TYR A 25 -9.90 26.20 -8.68
C TYR A 25 -9.11 26.60 -9.94
N GLY A 26 -9.79 26.94 -11.04
CA GLY A 26 -9.17 27.48 -12.25
C GLY A 26 -8.68 26.43 -13.26
N VAL A 27 -8.91 25.14 -13.01
CA VAL A 27 -8.57 24.07 -13.96
C VAL A 27 -9.64 24.03 -15.05
N ARG A 28 -9.35 24.61 -16.21
CA ARG A 28 -10.32 24.77 -17.32
C ARG A 28 -9.78 24.23 -18.64
N GLY A 29 -10.67 24.20 -19.64
CA GLY A 29 -10.29 23.95 -21.02
C GLY A 29 -9.68 22.56 -21.24
N PRO A 30 -8.62 22.43 -22.05
CA PRO A 30 -8.03 21.14 -22.43
C PRO A 30 -7.57 20.29 -21.25
N LEU A 31 -7.07 20.91 -20.17
CA LEU A 31 -6.59 20.20 -18.98
C LEU A 31 -7.75 19.57 -18.21
N LEU A 32 -8.85 20.29 -18.00
CA LEU A 32 -10.05 19.71 -17.37
C LEU A 32 -10.64 18.57 -18.23
N ARG A 33 -10.56 18.72 -19.56
CA ARG A 33 -10.98 17.68 -20.51
C ARG A 33 -10.11 16.42 -20.39
N ALA A 34 -8.79 16.58 -20.22
CA ALA A 34 -7.86 15.49 -19.99
C ALA A 34 -8.04 14.86 -18.59
N VAL A 35 -8.24 15.65 -17.54
CA VAL A 35 -8.51 15.15 -16.18
C VAL A 35 -9.82 14.37 -16.11
N ARG A 36 -10.88 14.84 -16.78
CA ARG A 36 -12.12 14.07 -16.98
C ARG A 36 -11.86 12.71 -17.62
N SER A 37 -10.93 12.63 -18.58
CA SER A 37 -10.55 11.34 -19.18
C SER A 37 -9.74 10.42 -18.25
N LEU A 38 -8.99 10.99 -17.30
CA LEU A 38 -8.16 10.23 -16.34
C LEU A 38 -8.97 9.62 -15.19
N TYR A 39 -9.98 10.35 -14.69
CA TYR A 39 -10.88 9.92 -13.62
C TYR A 39 -11.88 8.83 -14.02
N ASN A 40 -11.71 8.24 -15.20
CA ASN A 40 -12.23 6.93 -15.43
C ASN A 40 -11.58 5.88 -14.49
N GLN A 41 -10.41 6.09 -13.84
CA GLN A 41 -9.79 5.12 -12.87
C GLN A 41 -8.74 5.73 -11.85
N SER A 42 -8.91 5.67 -10.49
CA SER A 42 -7.85 5.45 -9.37
C SER A 42 -7.86 6.27 -7.98
N ARG A 43 -7.37 5.70 -6.80
CA ARG A 43 -7.83 5.69 -5.30
C ARG A 43 -7.04 6.51 -4.23
N SER A 44 -7.55 6.58 -2.97
CA SER A 44 -7.06 7.31 -1.74
C SER A 44 -7.11 6.52 -0.35
N LEU A 45 -6.58 7.07 0.78
CA LEU A 45 -6.20 6.43 2.10
C LEU A 45 -6.60 7.21 3.41
N VAL A 46 -6.68 6.55 4.61
CA VAL A 46 -7.08 7.12 5.95
C VAL A 46 -6.18 6.63 7.13
N ARG A 47 -5.97 7.44 8.20
CA ARG A 47 -5.20 7.11 9.44
C ARG A 47 -6.02 7.30 10.73
N ILE A 48 -5.90 6.40 11.73
CA ILE A 48 -6.72 6.37 12.97
C ILE A 48 -5.86 6.01 14.21
N ALA A 49 -6.24 6.51 15.41
CA ALA A 49 -5.43 6.51 16.65
C ALA A 49 -5.87 5.56 17.80
N SER A 50 -7.09 4.99 17.83
CA SER A 50 -7.52 4.04 18.90
C SER A 50 -8.58 3.01 18.47
N CYS A 51 -8.80 1.94 19.24
CA CYS A 51 -9.67 0.80 18.89
C CYS A 51 -11.19 1.09 18.98
N LEU A 52 -11.62 1.81 20.03
CA LEU A 52 -13.02 2.23 20.21
C LEU A 52 -13.38 3.32 19.19
N ASP A 53 -12.45 4.26 18.98
CA ASP A 53 -12.55 5.29 17.94
C ASP A 53 -12.58 4.66 16.54
N LEU A 54 -11.93 3.53 16.33
CA LEU A 54 -11.93 2.84 15.04
C LEU A 54 -13.33 2.33 14.68
N GLN A 55 -14.10 1.76 15.62
CA GLN A 55 -15.45 1.27 15.30
C GLN A 55 -16.41 2.43 14.98
N HIS A 56 -16.35 3.52 15.75
CA HIS A 56 -17.14 4.73 15.48
C HIS A 56 -16.68 5.45 14.20
N ALA A 57 -15.37 5.51 13.93
CA ALA A 57 -14.83 6.07 12.70
C ALA A 57 -15.21 5.23 11.48
N LEU A 58 -15.19 3.90 11.58
CA LEU A 58 -15.66 3.00 10.52
C LEU A 58 -17.16 3.18 10.25
N GLY A 59 -17.99 3.32 11.29
CA GLY A 59 -19.41 3.60 11.15
C GLY A 59 -19.67 4.94 10.45
N ARG A 60 -19.03 6.01 10.90
CA ARG A 60 -19.11 7.33 10.25
C ARG A 60 -18.58 7.30 8.82
N PHE A 61 -17.43 6.67 8.59
CA PHE A 61 -16.86 6.52 7.26
C PHE A 61 -17.77 5.76 6.30
N ALA A 62 -18.41 4.68 6.76
CA ALA A 62 -19.38 3.93 5.96
C ALA A 62 -20.60 4.79 5.63
N ALA A 63 -21.15 5.52 6.60
CA ALA A 63 -22.29 6.42 6.38
C ALA A 63 -21.96 7.56 5.40
N GLU A 64 -20.80 8.19 5.53
CA GLU A 64 -20.32 9.22 4.60
C GLU A 64 -20.08 8.66 3.19
N CYS A 65 -19.52 7.45 3.09
CA CYS A 65 -19.40 6.76 1.81
C CYS A 65 -20.78 6.55 1.17
N GLU A 66 -21.75 6.06 1.94
CA GLU A 66 -23.13 5.85 1.46
C GLU A 66 -23.80 7.15 1.01
N ALA A 67 -23.66 8.23 1.80
CA ALA A 67 -24.16 9.56 1.44
C ALA A 67 -23.52 10.09 0.15
N ALA A 68 -22.27 9.73 -0.13
CA ALA A 68 -21.55 10.05 -1.36
C ALA A 68 -21.81 9.05 -2.51
N GLY A 69 -22.75 8.10 -2.36
CA GLY A 69 -23.08 7.08 -3.37
C GLY A 69 -22.09 5.91 -3.44
N MET A 70 -21.11 5.86 -2.54
CA MET A 70 -20.11 4.80 -2.39
C MET A 70 -20.57 3.73 -1.40
N ARG A 71 -20.08 2.49 -1.52
CA ARG A 71 -20.32 1.44 -0.51
C ARG A 71 -18.99 0.81 -0.14
N VAL A 72 -18.86 0.41 1.12
CA VAL A 72 -17.70 -0.33 1.61
C VAL A 72 -17.87 -1.81 1.23
N SER A 73 -16.83 -2.45 0.70
CA SER A 73 -16.86 -3.86 0.34
C SER A 73 -16.51 -4.69 1.57
N THR A 74 -17.51 -5.20 2.29
CA THR A 74 -17.29 -6.02 3.49
C THR A 74 -16.51 -7.31 3.17
N SER A 75 -16.70 -7.87 1.98
CA SER A 75 -15.98 -9.07 1.50
C SER A 75 -14.52 -8.85 1.06
N LYS A 76 -14.10 -7.59 0.86
CA LYS A 76 -12.71 -7.22 0.50
C LYS A 76 -12.02 -6.42 1.60
N SER A 77 -12.77 -6.03 2.62
CA SER A 77 -12.28 -5.33 3.79
C SER A 77 -12.01 -6.37 4.87
N GLU A 78 -10.81 -6.35 5.44
CA GLU A 78 -10.40 -7.33 6.43
C GLU A 78 -9.91 -6.61 7.70
N ALA A 79 -10.24 -7.17 8.86
CA ALA A 79 -9.75 -6.66 10.13
C ALA A 79 -8.60 -7.53 10.63
N MET A 80 -7.43 -6.93 10.84
CA MET A 80 -6.35 -7.58 11.54
C MET A 80 -6.59 -7.49 13.05
N VAL A 81 -6.75 -8.67 13.63
CA VAL A 81 -7.27 -8.98 14.97
C VAL A 81 -6.88 -7.95 16.03
N LEU A 82 -7.90 -7.33 16.60
CA LEU A 82 -8.04 -6.87 18.00
C LEU A 82 -9.52 -6.46 18.09
N ASP A 83 -10.37 -7.44 18.44
CA ASP A 83 -11.83 -7.40 18.53
C ASP A 83 -12.65 -7.55 17.22
N ARG A 84 -13.84 -8.16 17.30
CA ARG A 84 -14.76 -8.38 16.17
C ARG A 84 -15.40 -7.04 15.76
N LYS A 85 -15.05 -6.55 14.58
CA LYS A 85 -15.55 -5.26 14.08
C LYS A 85 -16.68 -5.44 13.08
N LYS A 86 -17.61 -4.49 13.07
CA LYS A 86 -18.72 -4.44 12.12
C LYS A 86 -18.61 -3.26 11.17
N VAL A 87 -18.96 -3.44 9.91
CA VAL A 87 -19.13 -2.34 8.93
C VAL A 87 -20.42 -2.58 8.18
N GLY A 88 -21.30 -1.57 8.11
CA GLY A 88 -22.62 -1.72 7.47
C GLY A 88 -23.51 -2.80 8.10
N GLY A 89 -23.31 -3.11 9.39
CA GLY A 89 -24.04 -4.16 10.11
C GLY A 89 -23.43 -5.57 10.01
N GLU A 90 -22.50 -5.80 9.07
CA GLU A 90 -21.84 -7.10 8.88
C GLU A 90 -20.50 -7.18 9.61
N PHE A 91 -20.15 -8.37 10.11
CA PHE A 91 -18.83 -8.60 10.72
C PHE A 91 -17.76 -8.74 9.65
N LEU A 92 -16.63 -8.05 9.85
CA LEU A 92 -15.47 -8.21 8.98
C LEU A 92 -14.76 -9.54 9.27
N PRO A 93 -14.26 -10.23 8.23
CA PRO A 93 -13.39 -11.39 8.41
C PRO A 93 -12.12 -10.99 9.16
N GLN A 94 -11.69 -11.85 10.08
CA GLN A 94 -10.47 -11.68 10.85
C GLN A 94 -9.36 -12.51 10.21
N VAL A 95 -8.22 -11.88 9.95
CA VAL A 95 -7.05 -12.53 9.36
C VAL A 95 -5.79 -12.28 10.19
N GLU A 96 -4.92 -13.29 10.21
CA GLU A 96 -3.58 -13.21 10.82
C GLU A 96 -2.57 -12.55 9.89
N GLU A 97 -2.75 -12.76 8.58
CA GLU A 97 -1.90 -12.22 7.53
C GLU A 97 -2.74 -11.39 6.57
N PHE A 98 -2.31 -10.15 6.31
CA PHE A 98 -2.97 -9.30 5.33
C PHE A 98 -1.95 -8.69 4.38
N LYS A 99 -2.21 -8.75 3.07
CA LYS A 99 -1.35 -8.13 2.07
C LYS A 99 -1.98 -6.84 1.55
N TYR A 100 -1.35 -5.71 1.83
CA TYR A 100 -1.78 -4.40 1.36
C TYR A 100 -0.67 -3.72 0.55
N LEU A 101 -0.96 -3.31 -0.68
CA LEU A 101 0.01 -2.68 -1.59
C LEU A 101 1.35 -3.44 -1.65
N TRP A 102 1.27 -4.77 -1.72
CA TRP A 102 2.43 -5.68 -1.75
C TRP A 102 3.21 -5.83 -0.44
N VAL A 103 2.80 -5.15 0.63
CA VAL A 103 3.34 -5.27 1.98
C VAL A 103 2.53 -6.31 2.76
N LEU A 104 3.22 -7.26 3.36
CA LEU A 104 2.63 -8.23 4.28
C LEU A 104 2.57 -7.67 5.70
N PHE A 105 1.38 -7.65 6.27
CA PHE A 105 1.13 -7.29 7.66
C PHE A 105 0.75 -8.55 8.45
N MET A 106 1.33 -8.72 9.63
CA MET A 106 0.99 -9.79 10.59
C MET A 106 0.14 -9.25 11.74
N SER A 107 -0.83 -10.01 12.24
CA SER A 107 -1.75 -9.59 13.34
C SER A 107 -1.01 -9.20 14.61
N GLU A 108 0.13 -9.82 14.87
CA GLU A 108 1.04 -9.53 15.97
C GLU A 108 1.83 -8.22 15.80
N GLY A 109 1.70 -7.54 14.66
CA GLY A 109 2.44 -6.31 14.33
C GLY A 109 3.91 -6.55 13.96
N ARG A 110 4.36 -7.81 13.90
CA ARG A 110 5.72 -8.17 13.48
C ARG A 110 5.90 -8.02 11.97
N MET A 111 7.03 -7.45 11.57
CA MET A 111 7.38 -7.21 10.16
C MET A 111 8.45 -8.17 9.62
N ASP A 112 8.96 -9.11 10.43
CA ASP A 112 10.04 -10.02 10.05
C ASP A 112 9.73 -10.76 8.73
N ARG A 113 8.49 -11.27 8.58
CA ARG A 113 8.08 -12.01 7.38
C ARG A 113 8.01 -11.15 6.12
N GLU A 114 7.66 -9.87 6.23
CA GLU A 114 7.71 -8.94 5.09
C GLU A 114 9.16 -8.64 4.71
N ILE A 115 10.04 -8.44 5.70
CA ILE A 115 11.46 -8.21 5.48
C ILE A 115 12.10 -9.42 4.79
N ASP A 116 11.87 -10.63 5.29
CA ASP A 116 12.36 -11.87 4.68
C ASP A 116 11.88 -12.04 3.23
N ARG A 117 10.61 -11.69 2.97
CA ARG A 117 10.03 -11.71 1.63
C ARG A 117 10.75 -10.73 0.69
N ARG A 118 11.06 -9.52 1.14
CA ARG A 118 11.80 -8.51 0.36
C ARG A 118 13.23 -8.93 0.08
N ILE A 119 13.91 -9.49 1.08
CA ILE A 119 15.25 -10.06 0.94
C ILE A 119 15.23 -11.20 -0.09
N GLY A 120 14.27 -12.11 0.01
CA GLY A 120 14.10 -13.22 -0.94
C GLY A 120 13.90 -12.73 -2.38
N ALA A 121 13.07 -11.71 -2.58
CA ALA A 121 12.84 -11.08 -3.88
C ALA A 121 14.10 -10.40 -4.43
N ALA A 122 14.79 -9.60 -3.61
CA ALA A 122 16.02 -8.93 -3.98
C ALA A 122 17.14 -9.94 -4.31
N ALA A 123 17.26 -11.01 -3.55
CA ALA A 123 18.20 -12.09 -3.82
C ALA A 123 17.90 -12.80 -5.15
N ALA A 124 16.62 -13.00 -5.51
CA ALA A 124 16.24 -13.54 -6.81
C ALA A 124 16.64 -12.61 -7.96
N VAL A 125 16.44 -11.30 -7.79
CA VAL A 125 16.91 -10.28 -8.74
C VAL A 125 18.43 -10.35 -8.93
N MET A 126 19.21 -10.41 -7.84
CA MET A 126 20.67 -10.50 -7.96
C MET A 126 21.13 -11.77 -8.65
N ARG A 127 20.49 -12.92 -8.34
CA ARG A 127 20.80 -14.18 -9.02
C ARG A 127 20.57 -14.08 -10.53
N SER A 128 19.48 -13.44 -10.95
CA SER A 128 19.17 -13.20 -12.37
C SER A 128 20.17 -12.23 -13.02
N MET A 129 20.53 -11.15 -12.32
CA MET A 129 21.45 -10.13 -12.81
C MET A 129 22.92 -10.55 -12.80
N TYR A 130 23.29 -11.57 -12.02
CA TYR A 130 24.69 -11.89 -11.79
C TYR A 130 25.45 -12.13 -13.10
N ARG A 131 24.94 -13.02 -13.95
CA ARG A 131 25.58 -13.37 -15.24
C ARG A 131 25.39 -12.31 -16.31
N SER A 132 24.24 -11.63 -16.33
CA SER A 132 23.87 -10.69 -17.39
C SER A 132 24.42 -9.27 -17.17
N VAL A 133 24.64 -8.87 -15.91
CA VAL A 133 25.01 -7.51 -15.53
C VAL A 133 26.29 -7.48 -14.71
N VAL A 134 26.32 -8.20 -13.57
CA VAL A 134 27.37 -8.02 -12.56
C VAL A 134 28.74 -8.44 -13.10
N VAL A 135 28.84 -9.63 -13.69
CA VAL A 135 30.11 -10.17 -14.22
C VAL A 135 30.38 -9.79 -15.68
N LYS A 136 29.43 -9.12 -16.35
CA LYS A 136 29.53 -8.78 -17.78
C LYS A 136 30.62 -7.73 -18.00
N LYS A 137 31.65 -8.03 -18.79
CA LYS A 137 32.83 -7.15 -18.96
C LYS A 137 32.54 -5.95 -19.88
N GLU A 138 31.57 -6.11 -20.76
CA GLU A 138 31.12 -5.14 -21.76
C GLU A 138 30.34 -3.98 -21.12
N LEU A 139 29.83 -4.17 -19.90
CA LEU A 139 29.14 -3.12 -19.15
C LEU A 139 30.12 -2.33 -18.30
N SER A 140 30.05 -1.00 -18.42
CA SER A 140 30.80 -0.10 -17.56
C SER A 140 30.37 -0.23 -16.10
N ARG A 141 31.28 0.08 -15.16
CA ARG A 141 30.96 0.13 -13.73
C ARG A 141 29.77 1.06 -13.44
N LYS A 142 29.69 2.19 -14.14
CA LYS A 142 28.58 3.15 -14.04
C LYS A 142 27.25 2.52 -14.46
N ALA A 143 27.22 1.78 -15.57
CA ALA A 143 26.02 1.09 -16.02
C ALA A 143 25.58 0.00 -15.03
N LYS A 144 26.51 -0.81 -14.53
CA LYS A 144 26.21 -1.84 -13.51
C LYS A 144 25.62 -1.24 -12.24
N LEU A 145 26.23 -0.16 -11.75
CA LEU A 145 25.75 0.53 -10.55
C LEU A 145 24.36 1.13 -10.77
N SER A 146 24.12 1.75 -11.93
CA SER A 146 22.82 2.29 -12.28
C SER A 146 21.74 1.22 -12.31
N ILE A 147 22.01 0.05 -12.88
CA ILE A 147 21.06 -1.08 -12.93
C ILE A 147 20.81 -1.64 -11.52
N TYR A 148 21.87 -1.76 -10.71
CA TYR A 148 21.74 -2.17 -9.31
C TYR A 148 20.85 -1.20 -8.51
N GLN A 149 21.09 0.11 -8.63
CA GLN A 149 20.31 1.15 -7.96
C GLN A 149 18.86 1.24 -8.45
N SER A 150 18.58 0.90 -9.71
CA SER A 150 17.24 1.01 -10.27
C SER A 150 16.38 -0.25 -10.08
N ILE A 151 17.00 -1.43 -9.90
CA ILE A 151 16.28 -2.70 -9.80
C ILE A 151 16.43 -3.32 -8.41
N TYR A 152 17.67 -3.53 -7.95
CA TYR A 152 17.91 -4.24 -6.70
C TYR A 152 17.47 -3.43 -5.48
N VAL A 153 17.94 -2.18 -5.39
CA VAL A 153 17.67 -1.33 -4.22
C VAL A 153 16.16 -1.13 -4.01
N PRO A 154 15.36 -0.74 -5.01
CA PRO A 154 13.91 -0.59 -4.81
C PRO A 154 13.22 -1.91 -4.48
N THR A 155 13.70 -3.04 -4.99
CA THR A 155 13.13 -4.36 -4.64
C THR A 155 13.34 -4.69 -3.16
N LEU A 156 14.53 -4.39 -2.64
CA LEU A 156 14.90 -4.63 -1.25
C LEU A 156 14.23 -3.65 -0.28
N THR A 157 14.22 -2.36 -0.63
CA THR A 157 13.83 -1.29 0.31
C THR A 157 12.37 -0.84 0.16
N TYR A 158 11.59 -1.43 -0.74
CA TYR A 158 10.18 -1.06 -0.83
C TYR A 158 9.47 -1.34 0.50
N SER A 159 8.78 -0.33 1.01
CA SER A 159 8.05 -0.36 2.30
C SER A 159 8.92 -0.41 3.56
N HIS A 160 10.22 -0.07 3.45
CA HIS A 160 11.10 0.04 4.61
C HIS A 160 10.65 1.11 5.62
N GLU A 161 9.89 2.12 5.18
CA GLU A 161 9.28 3.14 6.03
C GLU A 161 8.21 2.59 6.98
N LEU A 162 7.73 1.37 6.75
CA LEU A 162 6.75 0.67 7.59
C LEU A 162 7.41 -0.38 8.50
N TRP A 163 8.71 -0.61 8.37
CA TRP A 163 9.38 -1.65 9.14
C TRP A 163 9.55 -1.23 10.60
N VAL A 164 8.83 -1.92 11.48
CA VAL A 164 9.02 -1.79 12.93
C VAL A 164 10.26 -2.58 13.31
N MET A 165 11.36 -1.87 13.56
CA MET A 165 12.60 -2.47 14.02
C MET A 165 12.41 -2.99 15.45
N THR A 166 12.44 -4.31 15.63
CA THR A 166 12.44 -4.95 16.96
C THR A 166 13.87 -5.11 17.48
N GLU A 167 14.08 -5.18 18.80
CA GLU A 167 15.40 -5.39 19.42
C GLU A 167 16.15 -6.62 18.87
N ARG A 168 15.40 -7.64 18.44
CA ARG A 168 15.96 -8.85 17.80
C ARG A 168 16.70 -8.53 16.50
N LEU A 169 16.10 -7.73 15.62
CA LEU A 169 16.69 -7.32 14.34
C LEU A 169 17.95 -6.46 14.54
N TYR A 170 18.04 -5.73 15.65
CA TYR A 170 19.23 -4.94 16.01
C TYR A 170 20.39 -5.82 16.51
N ARG A 171 20.10 -6.82 17.37
CA ARG A 171 21.13 -7.71 17.95
C ARG A 171 21.75 -8.67 16.95
N GLU A 172 21.02 -9.07 15.93
CA GLU A 172 21.49 -10.02 14.90
C GLU A 172 22.35 -9.35 13.81
N GLY A 173 22.67 -8.05 13.92
CA GLY A 173 23.67 -7.41 13.06
C GLY A 173 23.28 -7.26 11.59
N TRP A 174 21.97 -7.17 11.29
CA TRP A 174 21.42 -7.24 9.92
C TRP A 174 21.87 -6.11 8.98
N ILE A 175 22.34 -4.98 9.50
CA ILE A 175 22.86 -3.87 8.68
C ILE A 175 24.34 -4.10 8.29
N ALA A 176 25.08 -4.94 9.00
CA ALA A 176 26.53 -5.05 8.86
C ALA A 176 27.00 -6.19 7.93
N THR A 177 26.14 -7.13 7.55
CA THR A 177 26.58 -8.34 6.82
C THR A 177 26.52 -8.21 5.30
N TRP A 178 25.91 -7.15 4.75
CA TRP A 178 25.68 -6.99 3.30
C TRP A 178 25.84 -5.56 2.74
N LEU A 179 26.46 -4.65 3.51
CA LEU A 179 27.06 -3.40 3.01
C LEU A 179 28.58 -3.56 2.93
#